data_AF-A0A4Y8RAB8-F1
#
_entry.id   AF-A0A4Y8RAB8-F1
#
_cell.length_a   1.000
_cell.length_b   1.000
_cell.length_c   1.000
_cell.angle_alpha   90.00
_cell.angle_beta   90.00
_cell.angle_gamma   90.00
#
_symmetry.space_group_name_H-M   'P 1'
#
loop_
_entity.id
_entity.type
_entity.pdbx_description
1 polymer ?
#
loop_
_entity_poly.entity_id
_entity_poly.type
_entity_poly.pdbx_seq_one_letter_code
_entity_poly.pdbx_strand_id
1 'polypeptide(L)'
;MNRADTISLDELAARHLADPEVKAAYDEMANEFAVAKALIAARSASRLSQKDVAERMKTSQSAIARMESGRQSVSTGSIQKYATAVGRPITIEIKPLPAPRGSQSAA
;
A
#
# COMPACT_ATOMS: atom_id res chain seq x y z
N MET A 1 10.76 -28.96 4.83
CA MET A 1 11.24 -27.56 4.90
C MET A 1 12.21 -27.46 6.05
N ASN A 2 13.48 -27.21 5.79
CA ASN A 2 14.51 -27.03 6.82
C ASN A 2 14.50 -25.57 7.28
N ARG A 3 14.67 -25.33 8.59
CA ARG A 3 14.77 -23.96 9.17
C ARG A 3 15.99 -23.17 8.68
N ALA A 4 16.88 -23.78 7.89
CA ALA A 4 18.04 -23.12 7.28
C ALA A 4 17.69 -22.36 5.98
N ASP A 5 16.50 -22.57 5.40
CA ASP A 5 16.09 -21.96 4.12
C ASP A 5 15.17 -20.73 4.31
N THR A 6 14.94 -20.28 5.54
CA THR A 6 14.09 -19.13 5.84
C THR A 6 14.90 -17.83 5.82
N ILE A 7 14.66 -17.00 4.81
CA ILE A 7 15.15 -15.61 4.75
C ILE A 7 14.10 -14.64 5.29
N SER A 8 14.53 -13.44 5.70
CA SER A 8 13.61 -12.40 6.17
C SER A 8 12.80 -11.80 5.01
N LEU A 9 11.67 -11.17 5.31
CA LEU A 9 10.88 -10.47 4.29
C LEU A 9 11.67 -9.33 3.64
N ASP A 10 12.49 -8.63 4.42
CA ASP A 10 13.34 -7.55 3.93
C ASP A 10 14.43 -8.08 3.00
N GLU A 11 15.04 -9.22 3.34
CA GLU A 11 16.03 -9.88 2.49
C GLU A 11 15.42 -10.41 1.18
N LEU A 12 14.23 -11.02 1.27
CA LEU A 12 13.47 -11.46 0.10
C LEU A 12 13.15 -10.27 -0.81
N ALA A 13 12.63 -9.17 -0.23
CA ALA A 13 12.32 -7.95 -0.98
C ALA A 13 13.56 -7.36 -1.63
N ALA A 14 14.68 -7.26 -0.91
CA ALA A 14 15.94 -6.74 -1.46
C ALA A 14 16.44 -7.59 -2.64
N ARG A 15 16.36 -8.91 -2.54
CA ARG A 15 16.77 -9.83 -3.60
C ARG A 15 15.93 -9.68 -4.86
N HIS A 16 14.60 -9.56 -4.71
CA HIS A 16 13.69 -9.43 -5.84
C HIS A 16 13.70 -8.02 -6.45
N LEU A 17 13.81 -6.97 -5.64
CA LEU A 17 13.88 -5.58 -6.14
C LEU A 17 15.23 -5.22 -6.76
N ALA A 18 16.22 -6.12 -6.69
CA ALA A 18 17.47 -6.01 -7.45
C ALA A 18 17.27 -6.33 -8.94
N ASP A 19 16.23 -7.08 -9.30
CA ASP A 19 15.84 -7.32 -10.69
C ASP A 19 15.13 -6.06 -11.25
N PRO A 20 15.65 -5.45 -12.34
CA PRO A 20 15.06 -4.25 -12.93
C PRO A 20 13.61 -4.42 -13.39
N GLU A 21 13.22 -5.59 -13.90
CA GLU A 21 11.84 -5.84 -14.36
C GLU A 21 10.89 -5.88 -13.18
N VAL A 22 11.29 -6.59 -12.12
CA VAL A 22 10.53 -6.65 -10.86
C VAL A 22 10.44 -5.26 -10.24
N LYS A 23 11.55 -4.51 -10.25
CA LYS A 23 11.57 -3.15 -9.71
C LYS A 23 10.65 -2.22 -10.49
N ALA A 24 10.65 -2.28 -11.82
CA ALA A 24 9.78 -1.46 -12.65
C ALA A 24 8.31 -1.76 -12.36
N ALA A 25 7.91 -3.04 -12.36
CA ALA A 25 6.54 -3.44 -12.02
C ALA A 25 6.15 -3.03 -10.58
N TYR A 26 7.09 -3.08 -9.63
CA TYR A 26 6.86 -2.63 -8.26
C TYR A 26 6.66 -1.10 -8.19
N ASP A 27 7.51 -0.34 -8.88
CA ASP A 27 7.44 1.12 -8.93
C ASP A 27 6.15 1.60 -9.62
N GLU A 28 5.67 0.89 -10.64
CA GLU A 28 4.38 1.16 -11.31
C GLU A 28 3.19 1.09 -10.34
N MET A 29 3.25 0.20 -9.34
CA MET A 29 2.22 0.02 -8.32
C MET A 29 2.47 0.83 -7.04
N ALA A 30 3.48 1.71 -7.03
CA ALA A 30 3.90 2.42 -5.82
C ALA A 30 2.77 3.24 -5.19
N ASN A 31 1.89 3.83 -6.02
CA ASN A 31 0.76 4.63 -5.55
C ASN A 31 -0.29 3.77 -4.84
N GLU A 32 -0.67 2.63 -5.42
CA GLU A 32 -1.62 1.68 -4.84
C GLU A 32 -1.11 1.14 -3.52
N PHE A 33 0.19 0.83 -3.42
CA PHE A 33 0.82 0.41 -2.18
C PHE A 33 0.84 1.53 -1.13
N ALA A 34 1.07 2.79 -1.53
CA ALA A 34 1.03 3.92 -0.62
C ALA A 34 -0.38 4.11 -0.01
N VAL A 35 -1.42 4.01 -0.84
CA VAL A 35 -2.82 4.07 -0.38
C VAL A 35 -3.12 2.91 0.57
N ALA A 36 -2.80 1.67 0.19
CA ALA A 36 -3.02 0.49 1.02
C ALA A 36 -2.33 0.60 2.39
N LYS A 37 -1.07 1.03 2.42
CA LYS A 37 -0.31 1.27 3.67
C LYS A 37 -1.01 2.31 4.55
N ALA A 38 -1.50 3.40 3.96
CA ALA A 38 -2.21 4.44 4.70
C ALA A 38 -3.52 3.91 5.31
N LEU A 39 -4.29 3.12 4.57
CA LEU A 39 -5.53 2.48 5.07
C LEU A 39 -5.25 1.52 6.23
N ILE A 40 -4.27 0.62 6.06
CA ILE A 40 -3.86 -0.33 7.12
C ILE A 40 -3.39 0.41 8.36
N ALA A 41 -2.56 1.44 8.21
CA ALA A 41 -2.07 2.24 9.32
C ALA A 41 -3.22 2.93 10.07
N ALA A 42 -4.17 3.52 9.35
CA ALA A 42 -5.34 4.17 9.94
C ALA A 42 -6.23 3.17 10.71
N ARG A 43 -6.44 1.98 10.15
CA ARG A 43 -7.20 0.90 10.81
C ARG A 43 -6.50 0.38 12.06
N SER A 44 -5.20 0.08 11.97
CA SER A 44 -4.40 -0.38 13.11
C SER A 44 -4.35 0.65 14.24
N ALA A 45 -4.18 1.94 13.91
CA ALA A 45 -4.23 3.02 14.90
C ALA A 45 -5.60 3.13 15.60
N SER A 46 -6.66 2.73 14.91
CA SER A 46 -8.03 2.69 15.44
C SER A 46 -8.36 1.37 16.14
N ARG A 47 -7.40 0.43 16.21
CA ARG A 47 -7.53 -0.91 16.82
C ARG A 47 -8.68 -1.73 16.23
N LEU A 48 -8.96 -1.57 14.93
CA LEU A 48 -10.02 -2.30 14.23
C LEU A 48 -9.44 -3.44 13.40
N SER A 49 -10.18 -4.54 13.33
CA SER A 49 -9.95 -5.61 12.35
C SER A 49 -10.55 -5.24 10.99
N GLN A 50 -10.18 -5.97 9.94
CA GLN A 50 -10.81 -5.81 8.62
C GLN A 50 -12.32 -6.09 8.67
N LYS A 51 -12.75 -7.02 9.54
CA LYS A 51 -14.15 -7.35 9.75
C LYS A 51 -14.91 -6.18 10.37
N ASP A 52 -14.34 -5.52 11.37
CA ASP A 52 -14.98 -4.36 12.02
C ASP A 52 -15.17 -3.20 11.04
N VAL A 53 -14.15 -2.93 10.20
CA VAL A 53 -14.27 -1.90 9.16
C VAL A 53 -15.33 -2.30 8.13
N ALA A 54 -15.40 -3.57 7.75
CA ALA A 54 -16.40 -4.08 6.80
C ALA A 54 -17.82 -3.88 7.32
N GLU A 55 -18.07 -4.20 8.60
CA GLU A 55 -19.35 -3.98 9.26
C GLU A 55 -19.75 -2.49 9.26
N ARG A 56 -18.81 -1.61 9.61
CA ARG A 56 -19.04 -0.15 9.61
C ARG A 56 -19.29 0.41 8.21
N MET A 57 -18.61 -0.11 7.20
CA MET A 57 -18.79 0.29 5.80
C MET A 57 -19.97 -0.41 5.11
N LYS A 58 -20.64 -1.35 5.79
CA LYS A 58 -21.71 -2.20 5.22
C LYS A 58 -21.24 -2.93 3.96
N THR A 59 -20.07 -3.54 4.02
CA THR A 59 -19.46 -4.32 2.94
C THR A 59 -18.88 -5.64 3.47
N SER A 60 -18.27 -6.44 2.61
CA SER A 60 -17.64 -7.70 3.02
C SER A 60 -16.21 -7.49 3.53
N GLN A 61 -15.76 -8.39 4.42
CA GLN A 61 -14.34 -8.43 4.82
C GLN A 61 -13.41 -8.61 3.61
N SER A 62 -13.83 -9.38 2.61
CA SER A 62 -13.06 -9.56 1.37
C SER A 62 -12.93 -8.28 0.55
N ALA A 63 -13.92 -7.38 0.57
CA ALA A 63 -13.83 -6.07 -0.06
C ALA A 63 -12.81 -5.19 0.68
N ILE A 64 -12.82 -5.20 2.01
CA ILE A 64 -11.81 -4.48 2.81
C ILE A 64 -10.41 -5.03 2.59
N ALA A 65 -10.25 -6.36 2.59
CA ALA A 65 -8.97 -7.01 2.30
C ALA A 65 -8.45 -6.65 0.91
N ARG A 66 -9.33 -6.55 -0.09
CA ARG A 66 -8.97 -6.10 -1.44
C ARG A 66 -8.48 -4.65 -1.43
N MET A 67 -9.19 -3.76 -0.75
CA MET A 67 -8.76 -2.35 -0.60
C MET A 67 -7.39 -2.23 0.08
N GLU A 68 -7.13 -3.04 1.12
CA GLU A 68 -5.87 -3.05 1.86
C GLU A 68 -4.73 -3.81 1.14
N SER A 69 -5.04 -4.54 0.06
CA SER A 69 -4.03 -5.35 -0.63
C SER A 69 -3.08 -4.55 -1.53
N GLY A 70 -3.48 -3.34 -1.93
CA GLY A 70 -2.73 -2.53 -2.91
C GLY A 70 -2.68 -3.15 -4.32
N ARG A 71 -3.51 -4.15 -4.61
CA ARG A 71 -3.55 -4.81 -5.93
C ARG A 71 -4.38 -4.06 -6.98
N GLN A 72 -5.19 -3.11 -6.55
CA GLN A 72 -6.11 -2.36 -7.41
C GLN A 72 -6.25 -0.94 -6.88
N SER A 73 -6.53 0.00 -7.79
CA SER A 73 -6.85 1.37 -7.42
C SER A 73 -8.17 1.43 -6.63
N VAL A 74 -8.19 2.28 -5.62
CA VAL A 74 -9.36 2.53 -4.78
C VAL A 74 -9.83 3.95 -5.04
N SER A 75 -11.13 4.12 -5.31
CA SER A 75 -11.68 5.47 -5.56
C SER A 75 -11.60 6.34 -4.30
N THR A 76 -11.44 7.64 -4.50
CA THR A 76 -11.41 8.64 -3.42
C THR A 76 -12.63 8.56 -2.51
N GLY A 77 -13.82 8.34 -3.08
CA GLY A 77 -15.05 8.16 -2.30
C GLY A 77 -15.03 6.92 -1.40
N SER A 78 -14.41 5.83 -1.84
CA SER A 78 -14.22 4.62 -1.00
C SER A 78 -13.20 4.88 0.11
N ILE A 79 -12.12 5.60 -0.17
CA ILE A 79 -11.14 6.01 0.85
C ILE A 79 -11.81 6.90 1.91
N GLN A 80 -12.67 7.83 1.50
CA GLN A 80 -13.38 8.70 2.45
C GLN A 80 -14.36 7.92 3.34
N LYS A 81 -15.12 6.98 2.77
CA LYS A 81 -15.99 6.07 3.56
C LYS A 81 -15.19 5.23 4.54
N TYR A 82 -14.02 4.74 4.12
CA TYR A 82 -13.11 3.99 4.98
C TYR A 82 -12.60 4.87 6.14
N ALA A 83 -12.16 6.10 5.85
CA ALA A 83 -11.70 7.07 6.83
C ALA A 83 -12.78 7.35 7.90
N THR A 84 -14.03 7.56 7.47
CA THR A 84 -15.18 7.69 8.37
C THR A 84 -15.40 6.43 9.21
N ALA A 85 -15.31 5.23 8.61
CA ALA A 85 -15.48 3.97 9.32
C ALA A 85 -14.41 3.74 10.42
N VAL A 86 -13.18 4.19 10.19
CA VAL A 86 -12.11 4.15 11.20
C VAL A 86 -12.14 5.36 12.14
N GLY A 87 -13.01 6.35 11.92
CA GLY A 87 -13.14 7.54 12.76
C GLY A 87 -11.97 8.52 12.64
N ARG A 88 -11.38 8.65 11.44
CA ARG A 88 -10.23 9.54 11.19
C ARG A 88 -10.51 10.48 10.01
N PRO A 89 -10.01 11.73 10.05
CA PRO A 89 -10.06 12.60 8.88
C PRO A 89 -9.09 12.11 7.79
N ILE A 90 -9.36 12.51 6.54
CA ILE A 90 -8.48 12.26 5.39
C ILE A 90 -7.79 13.57 4.97
N THR A 91 -6.50 13.47 4.65
CA THR A 91 -5.72 14.52 3.99
C THR A 91 -5.08 13.90 2.75
N ILE A 92 -5.16 14.58 1.61
CA ILE A 92 -4.56 14.14 0.34
C ILE A 92 -3.45 15.13 -0.03
N GLU A 93 -2.27 14.59 -0.33
CA GLU A 93 -1.09 15.35 -0.74
C GLU A 93 -0.63 14.81 -2.11
N ILE A 94 -0.34 15.71 -3.05
CA ILE A 94 0.27 15.38 -4.33
C ILE A 94 1.76 15.71 -4.22
N LYS A 95 2.61 14.71 -4.41
CA LYS A 95 4.07 14.85 -4.33
C LYS A 95 4.68 15.04 -5.72
N PRO A 96 5.81 15.77 -5.83
CA PRO A 96 6.54 15.84 -7.09
C PRO A 96 7.00 14.43 -7.50
N LEU A 97 7.02 14.19 -8.81
CA LEU A 97 7.66 12.99 -9.35
C LEU A 97 9.15 13.02 -8.96
N PRO A 98 9.75 11.87 -8.60
CA PRO A 98 11.19 11.82 -8.37
C PRO A 98 11.91 12.33 -9.61
N ALA A 99 12.91 13.20 -9.41
CA ALA A 99 13.68 13.76 -10.51
C ALA A 99 14.21 12.62 -11.41
N PRO A 100 14.13 12.74 -12.74
CA PRO A 100 14.68 11.73 -13.64
C PRO A 100 16.15 11.53 -13.30
N ARG A 101 16.55 10.29 -12.99
CA ARG A 101 17.95 9.95 -12.79
C ARG A 101 18.64 10.04 -14.15
N GLY A 102 19.17 11.21 -14.51
CA GLY A 102 19.84 11.40 -15.79
C GLY A 102 19.89 12.83 -16.30
N SER A 103 20.56 13.72 -15.58
CA SER A 103 21.19 14.92 -16.16
C SER A 103 22.47 15.26 -15.40
N GLN A 104 23.34 14.27 -15.22
CA GLN A 104 24.76 14.51 -14.98
C GLN A 104 25.56 13.75 -16.03
N SER A 105 25.73 14.38 -17.20
CA SER A 105 26.93 14.30 -18.04
C SER A 105 26.73 15.21 -19.25
N ALA A 106 27.16 16.46 -19.11
CA ALA A 106 27.48 17.37 -20.21
C ALA A 106 28.27 18.56 -19.63
N ALA A 107 29.53 18.29 -19.28
CA ALA A 107 30.60 19.27 -19.18
C ALA A 107 31.92 18.52 -19.37
#